data_AF-A0A528DWS2-F1
#
_entry.id   AF-A0A528DWS2-F1
#
_cell.length_a   1.000
_cell.length_b   1.000
_cell.length_c   1.000
_cell.angle_alpha   90.00
_cell.angle_beta   90.00
_cell.angle_gamma   90.00
#
_symmetry.space_group_name_H-M   'P 1'
#
loop_
_entity.id
_entity.type
_entity.pdbx_description
1 polymer ?
#
loop_
_entity_poly.entity_id
_entity_poly.type
_entity_poly.pdbx_seq_one_letter_code
_entity_poly.pdbx_strand_id
1 'polypeptide(L)'
;MNSRRSKLALVAAGVGGAAVAGFGLAFGRDIYRKSKKNAGLIVLLLVVVTCPFIGGRGLVCGHDRGLFGTIFLTVLGSLLLIGAGLCAATFLILEFLLISDNGKLENPFAFALLGGSAVTAIVAGIGVVVGLVQRPKRLKAIAVGKLNERFLEENGFRETDGDDITHYDDSGQALRFLEAHQNRLVFMAVGRRGKRAFIDLDQDGRMVSYSGVK
;
A
#
# COMPACT_ATOMS: atom_id res chain seq x y z
N MET A 1 0.53 -51.23 -5.92
CA MET A 1 1.52 -50.79 -6.92
C MET A 1 2.51 -49.85 -6.25
N ASN A 2 3.76 -50.28 -6.10
CA ASN A 2 4.80 -49.54 -5.37
C ASN A 2 5.56 -48.64 -6.37
N SER A 3 5.30 -47.32 -6.39
CA SER A 3 6.02 -46.41 -7.29
C SER A 3 7.43 -46.16 -6.74
N ARG A 4 8.42 -46.94 -7.20
CA ARG A 4 9.83 -46.64 -6.93
C ARG A 4 10.19 -45.34 -7.64
N ARG A 5 10.21 -44.22 -6.92
CA ARG A 5 10.75 -42.94 -7.44
C ARG A 5 12.19 -43.17 -7.90
N SER A 6 12.49 -42.82 -9.14
CA SER A 6 13.81 -42.98 -9.75
C SER A 6 14.84 -42.15 -8.98
N LYS A 7 15.86 -42.81 -8.42
CA LYS A 7 16.95 -42.16 -7.67
C LYS A 7 17.71 -41.14 -8.52
N LEU A 8 17.76 -41.34 -9.84
CA LEU A 8 18.38 -40.42 -10.80
C LEU A 8 17.59 -39.11 -10.94
N ALA A 9 16.26 -39.17 -10.88
CA ALA A 9 15.42 -37.97 -10.93
C ALA A 9 15.59 -37.11 -9.66
N LEU A 10 15.78 -37.75 -8.50
CA LEU A 10 16.06 -37.05 -7.23
C LEU A 10 17.43 -36.36 -7.25
N VAL A 11 18.45 -37.02 -7.82
CA VAL A 11 19.80 -36.44 -7.97
C VAL A 11 19.81 -35.32 -9.01
N ALA A 12 19.13 -35.49 -10.15
CA ALA A 12 18.99 -34.43 -11.15
C ALA A 12 18.23 -33.20 -10.63
N ALA A 13 17.18 -33.41 -9.83
CA ALA A 13 16.47 -32.34 -9.14
C ALA A 13 17.35 -31.66 -8.06
N GLY A 14 18.18 -32.42 -7.35
CA GLY A 14 19.14 -31.89 -6.38
C GLY A 14 20.27 -31.08 -7.02
N VAL A 15 20.82 -31.55 -8.15
CA VAL A 15 21.87 -30.85 -8.92
C VAL A 15 21.30 -29.61 -9.63
N GLY A 16 20.11 -29.70 -10.20
CA GLY A 16 19.40 -28.55 -10.79
C GLY A 16 19.02 -27.50 -9.75
N GLY A 17 18.53 -27.92 -8.58
CA GLY A 17 18.23 -27.04 -7.45
C GLY A 17 19.49 -26.38 -6.89
N ALA A 18 20.60 -27.10 -6.78
CA ALA A 18 21.89 -26.55 -6.33
C ALA A 18 22.50 -25.58 -7.35
N ALA A 19 22.34 -25.82 -8.65
CA ALA A 19 22.79 -24.91 -9.71
C ALA A 19 21.98 -23.60 -9.71
N VAL A 20 20.64 -23.68 -9.60
CA VAL A 20 19.77 -22.50 -9.50
C VAL A 20 20.01 -21.73 -8.22
N ALA A 21 20.21 -22.42 -7.09
CA ALA A 21 20.59 -21.80 -5.82
C ALA A 21 21.97 -21.14 -5.88
N GLY A 22 22.95 -21.76 -6.56
CA GLY A 22 24.28 -21.21 -6.79
C GLY A 22 24.27 -19.95 -7.64
N PHE A 23 23.47 -19.93 -8.72
CA PHE A 23 23.25 -18.74 -9.54
C PHE A 23 22.53 -17.64 -8.77
N GLY A 24 21.45 -17.95 -8.05
CA GLY A 24 20.71 -16.99 -7.23
C GLY A 24 21.58 -16.37 -6.12
N LEU A 25 22.42 -17.18 -5.48
CA LEU A 25 23.35 -16.71 -4.44
C LEU A 25 24.52 -15.91 -5.02
N ALA A 26 25.04 -16.28 -6.18
CA ALA A 26 26.07 -15.49 -6.87
C ALA A 26 25.51 -14.14 -7.36
N PHE A 27 24.31 -14.14 -7.93
CA PHE A 27 23.60 -12.93 -8.38
C PHE A 27 23.23 -12.02 -7.20
N GLY A 28 22.66 -12.58 -6.12
CA GLY A 28 22.35 -11.85 -4.90
C GLY A 28 23.60 -11.29 -4.22
N ARG A 29 24.71 -12.03 -4.20
CA ARG A 29 25.99 -11.56 -3.68
C ARG A 29 26.60 -10.44 -4.53
N ASP A 30 26.46 -10.48 -5.85
CA ASP A 30 26.98 -9.45 -6.73
C ASP A 30 26.14 -8.17 -6.67
N ILE A 31 24.80 -8.30 -6.62
CA ILE A 31 23.89 -7.20 -6.31
C ILE A 31 24.22 -6.59 -4.95
N TYR A 32 24.42 -7.41 -3.90
CA TYR A 32 24.75 -6.91 -2.57
C TYR A 32 26.08 -6.14 -2.55
N ARG A 33 27.13 -6.66 -3.21
CA ARG A 33 28.44 -5.99 -3.28
C ARG A 33 28.38 -4.67 -4.05
N LYS A 34 27.65 -4.62 -5.17
CA LYS A 34 27.45 -3.39 -5.97
C LYS A 34 26.53 -2.40 -5.26
N SER A 35 25.45 -2.89 -4.67
CA SER A 35 24.48 -2.07 -3.93
C SER A 35 25.07 -1.47 -2.67
N LYS A 36 25.99 -2.16 -1.98
CA LYS A 36 26.69 -1.60 -0.81
C LYS A 36 27.61 -0.43 -1.18
N LYS A 37 28.26 -0.49 -2.34
CA LYS A 37 29.14 0.59 -2.83
C LYS A 37 28.35 1.79 -3.35
N ASN A 38 27.21 1.56 -4.00
CA ASN A 38 26.39 2.58 -4.65
C ASN A 38 25.05 2.81 -3.92
N ALA A 39 24.99 2.52 -2.62
CA ALA A 39 23.74 2.58 -1.85
C ALA A 39 23.07 3.94 -1.95
N GLY A 40 23.87 5.02 -1.90
CA GLY A 40 23.39 6.39 -2.07
C GLY A 40 22.68 6.62 -3.41
N LEU A 41 23.29 6.18 -4.53
CA LEU A 41 22.68 6.32 -5.86
C LEU A 41 21.40 5.49 -6.01
N ILE A 42 21.35 4.30 -5.43
CA ILE A 42 20.14 3.46 -5.47
C ILE A 42 18.99 4.10 -4.69
N VAL A 43 19.28 4.61 -3.48
CA VAL A 43 18.29 5.33 -2.68
C VAL A 43 17.83 6.59 -3.42
N LEU A 44 18.75 7.33 -4.02
CA LEU A 44 18.45 8.54 -4.76
C LEU A 44 17.56 8.25 -5.98
N LEU A 45 17.83 7.18 -6.73
CA LEU A 45 16.99 6.74 -7.84
C LEU A 45 15.59 6.33 -7.36
N LEU A 46 15.50 5.62 -6.23
CA LEU A 46 14.21 5.30 -5.63
C LEU A 46 13.45 6.56 -5.23
N VAL A 47 14.10 7.58 -4.68
CA VAL A 47 13.48 8.86 -4.33
C VAL A 47 12.95 9.57 -5.57
N VAL A 48 13.73 9.60 -6.67
CA VAL A 48 13.31 10.21 -7.95
C VAL A 48 12.04 9.58 -8.51
N VAL A 49 11.86 8.27 -8.34
CA VAL A 49 10.68 7.57 -8.85
C VAL A 49 9.52 7.61 -7.84
N THR A 50 9.77 7.25 -6.59
CA THR A 50 8.71 7.03 -5.60
C THR A 50 8.09 8.33 -5.09
N CYS A 51 8.89 9.37 -4.83
CA CYS A 51 8.38 10.60 -4.23
C CYS A 51 7.44 11.35 -5.17
N PRO A 52 7.79 11.65 -6.45
CA PRO A 52 6.87 12.28 -7.39
C PRO A 52 5.63 11.43 -7.68
N PHE A 53 5.78 10.11 -7.79
CA PHE A 53 4.66 9.21 -8.03
C PHE A 53 3.66 9.23 -6.87
N ILE A 54 4.15 9.08 -5.63
CA ILE A 54 3.30 9.10 -4.43
C ILE A 54 2.67 10.48 -4.25
N GLY A 55 3.42 11.56 -4.48
CA GLY A 55 2.90 12.93 -4.42
C GLY A 55 1.81 13.17 -5.46
N GLY A 56 2.07 12.86 -6.73
CA GLY A 56 1.07 12.99 -7.80
C GLY A 56 -0.20 12.18 -7.53
N ARG A 57 -0.04 10.93 -7.08
CA ARG A 57 -1.17 10.09 -6.67
C ARG A 57 -1.92 10.68 -5.48
N GLY A 58 -1.20 11.14 -4.47
CA GLY A 58 -1.73 11.70 -3.24
C GLY A 58 -2.65 12.91 -3.47
N LEU A 59 -2.34 13.76 -4.45
CA LEU A 59 -3.15 14.93 -4.77
C LEU A 59 -4.59 14.61 -5.17
N VAL A 60 -4.82 13.47 -5.84
CA VAL A 60 -6.10 13.20 -6.53
C VAL A 60 -6.82 11.94 -6.07
N CYS A 61 -6.16 11.06 -5.31
CA CYS A 61 -6.71 9.76 -4.91
C CYS A 61 -7.97 9.82 -4.03
N GLY A 62 -8.28 11.01 -3.47
CA GLY A 62 -9.39 11.20 -2.53
C GLY A 62 -9.05 10.63 -1.15
N HIS A 63 -9.21 11.44 -0.12
CA HIS A 63 -8.91 11.07 1.26
C HIS A 63 -10.08 11.48 2.15
N ASP A 64 -10.45 10.60 3.08
CA ASP A 64 -11.37 10.98 4.15
C ASP A 64 -10.58 11.65 5.27
N ARG A 65 -10.26 12.91 5.04
CA ARG A 65 -9.52 13.75 5.99
C ARG A 65 -10.35 15.01 6.19
N GLY A 66 -10.43 15.47 7.44
CA GLY A 66 -10.99 16.80 7.74
C GLY A 66 -10.26 17.91 6.96
N LEU A 67 -10.79 19.12 7.02
CA LEU A 67 -10.29 20.26 6.23
C LEU A 67 -8.77 20.48 6.39
N PHE A 68 -8.27 20.44 7.63
CA PHE A 68 -6.84 20.56 7.93
C PHE A 68 -6.01 19.38 7.39
N GLY A 69 -6.49 18.14 7.54
CA GLY A 69 -5.80 16.97 7.01
C GLY A 69 -5.75 16.97 5.48
N THR A 70 -6.77 17.52 4.82
CA THR A 70 -6.76 17.68 3.37
C THR A 70 -5.70 18.70 2.95
N ILE A 71 -5.66 19.88 3.57
CA ILE A 71 -4.68 20.91 3.21
C ILE A 71 -3.25 20.47 3.51
N PHE A 72 -2.95 20.03 4.74
CA PHE A 72 -1.57 19.75 5.16
C PHE A 72 -1.05 18.41 4.61
N LEU A 73 -1.81 17.32 4.71
CA LEU A 73 -1.30 16.01 4.33
C LEU A 73 -1.53 15.70 2.84
N THR A 74 -2.58 16.25 2.24
CA THR A 74 -2.93 15.91 0.85
C THR A 74 -2.33 16.90 -0.12
N VAL A 75 -2.45 18.21 0.13
CA VAL A 75 -1.88 19.22 -0.75
C VAL A 75 -0.41 19.46 -0.42
N LEU A 76 -0.11 19.98 0.78
CA LEU A 76 1.26 20.36 1.12
C LEU A 76 2.20 19.15 1.16
N GLY A 77 1.81 18.05 1.81
CA GLY A 77 2.61 16.83 1.85
C GLY A 77 2.93 16.26 0.47
N SER A 78 1.95 16.25 -0.45
CA SER A 78 2.17 15.78 -1.82
C SER A 78 3.07 16.70 -2.63
N LEU A 79 2.93 18.03 -2.47
CA LEU A 79 3.80 19.00 -3.12
C LEU A 79 5.24 18.90 -2.62
N LEU A 80 5.44 18.68 -1.31
CA LEU A 80 6.76 18.45 -0.73
C LEU A 80 7.41 17.17 -1.30
N LEU A 81 6.64 16.09 -1.47
CA LEU A 81 7.15 14.86 -2.10
C LEU A 81 7.55 15.07 -3.56
N ILE A 82 6.75 15.80 -4.33
CA ILE A 82 7.10 16.16 -5.72
C ILE A 82 8.36 17.03 -5.73
N GLY A 83 8.45 18.02 -4.86
CA GLY A 83 9.63 18.89 -4.72
C GLY A 83 10.89 18.12 -4.34
N ALA A 84 10.80 17.18 -3.39
CA ALA A 84 11.91 16.32 -3.01
C ALA A 84 12.40 15.46 -4.19
N GLY A 85 11.47 14.89 -4.96
CA GLY A 85 11.81 14.14 -6.17
C GLY A 85 12.42 15.01 -7.27
N LEU A 86 11.97 16.26 -7.43
CA LEU A 86 12.56 17.24 -8.34
C LEU A 86 14.02 17.55 -7.97
N CYS A 87 14.28 17.83 -6.69
CA CYS A 87 15.63 18.08 -6.21
C CYS A 87 16.54 16.86 -6.46
N ALA A 88 16.05 15.66 -6.15
CA ALA A 88 16.79 14.42 -6.39
C ALA A 88 17.08 14.16 -7.88
N ALA A 89 16.10 14.40 -8.76
CA ALA A 89 16.24 14.19 -10.20
C ALA A 89 17.22 15.19 -10.82
N THR A 90 17.12 16.45 -10.40
CA THR A 90 18.03 17.52 -10.82
C THR A 90 19.46 17.20 -10.39
N PHE A 91 19.65 16.74 -9.14
CA PHE A 91 20.97 16.36 -8.63
C PHE A 91 21.58 15.18 -9.41
N LEU A 92 20.80 14.11 -9.67
CA LEU A 92 21.27 12.97 -10.46
C LEU A 92 21.69 13.36 -11.88
N ILE A 93 20.88 14.17 -12.55
CA ILE A 93 21.17 14.59 -13.93
C ILE A 93 22.38 15.54 -13.94
N LEU A 94 22.50 16.41 -12.94
CA LEU A 94 23.66 17.29 -12.79
C LEU A 94 24.95 16.47 -12.62
N GLU A 95 24.96 15.48 -11.74
CA GLU A 95 26.11 14.58 -11.54
C GLU A 95 26.50 13.88 -12.84
N PHE A 96 25.50 13.35 -13.57
CA PHE A 96 25.73 12.70 -14.86
C PHE A 96 26.32 13.66 -15.91
N LEU A 97 25.79 14.88 -16.02
CA LEU A 97 26.27 15.87 -16.99
C LEU A 97 27.69 16.34 -16.68
N LEU A 98 28.01 16.55 -15.40
CA LEU A 98 29.36 16.95 -14.96
C LEU A 98 30.42 15.88 -15.28
N ILE A 99 30.05 14.60 -15.18
CA ILE A 99 30.94 13.49 -15.53
C ILE A 99 31.07 13.34 -17.06
N SER A 100 29.97 13.51 -17.80
CA SER A 100 29.92 13.21 -19.23
C SER A 100 30.63 14.24 -20.10
N ASP A 101 30.59 15.51 -19.73
CA ASP A 101 31.04 16.60 -20.62
C ASP A 101 32.41 17.18 -20.26
N ASN A 102 33.13 16.59 -19.28
CA ASN A 102 34.43 17.09 -18.78
C ASN A 102 34.43 18.61 -18.47
N GLY A 103 33.28 19.19 -18.14
CA GLY A 103 33.12 20.63 -17.85
C GLY A 103 33.06 21.56 -19.07
N LYS A 104 32.78 21.07 -20.28
CA LYS A 104 32.64 21.93 -21.48
C LYS A 104 31.30 22.66 -21.59
N LEU A 105 30.30 22.22 -20.83
CA LEU A 105 28.96 22.79 -20.82
C LEU A 105 28.98 24.11 -20.05
N GLU A 106 28.58 25.20 -20.72
CA GLU A 106 28.58 26.54 -20.12
C GLU A 106 27.59 26.67 -18.96
N ASN A 107 26.48 25.92 -18.98
CA ASN A 107 25.48 25.94 -17.91
C ASN A 107 24.84 24.55 -17.67
N PRO A 108 25.55 23.61 -17.01
CA PRO A 108 25.04 22.26 -16.76
C PRO A 108 23.84 22.24 -15.81
N PHE A 109 23.72 23.24 -14.93
CA PHE A 109 22.60 23.34 -13.99
C PHE A 109 21.26 23.57 -14.69
N ALA A 110 21.21 24.46 -15.69
CA ALA A 110 19.97 24.74 -16.43
C ALA A 110 19.46 23.48 -17.15
N PHE A 111 20.35 22.72 -17.80
CA PHE A 111 19.98 21.45 -18.44
C PHE A 111 19.57 20.38 -17.43
N ALA A 112 20.26 20.31 -16.28
CA ALA A 112 19.89 19.39 -15.21
C ALA A 112 18.51 19.70 -14.62
N LEU A 113 18.18 20.97 -14.42
CA LEU A 113 16.87 21.40 -13.91
C LEU A 113 15.76 21.11 -14.93
N LEU A 114 16.02 21.37 -16.22
CA LEU A 114 15.05 21.05 -17.29
C LEU A 114 14.82 19.53 -17.38
N GLY A 115 15.88 18.72 -17.37
CA GLY A 115 15.76 17.26 -17.37
C GLY A 115 15.07 16.74 -16.10
N GLY A 116 15.45 17.27 -14.93
CA GLY A 116 14.89 16.88 -13.64
C GLY A 116 13.40 17.21 -13.53
N SER A 117 13.00 18.38 -14.02
CA SER A 117 11.59 18.79 -14.10
C SER A 117 10.79 17.94 -15.07
N ALA A 118 11.33 17.61 -16.24
CA ALA A 118 10.68 16.71 -17.20
C ALA A 118 10.44 15.32 -16.61
N VAL A 119 11.47 14.71 -16.01
CA VAL A 119 11.36 13.38 -15.37
C VAL A 119 10.33 13.42 -14.23
N THR A 120 10.43 14.43 -13.36
CA THR A 120 9.51 14.59 -12.22
C THR A 120 8.06 14.78 -12.68
N ALA A 121 7.83 15.60 -13.72
CA ALA A 121 6.50 15.84 -14.28
C ALA A 121 5.88 14.57 -14.87
N ILE A 122 6.67 13.77 -15.58
CA ILE A 122 6.21 12.48 -16.15
C ILE A 122 5.81 11.53 -15.02
N VAL A 123 6.69 11.33 -14.03
CA VAL A 123 6.45 10.39 -12.93
C VAL A 123 5.28 10.84 -12.04
N ALA A 124 5.19 12.13 -11.73
CA ALA A 124 4.06 12.69 -11.00
C ALA A 124 2.76 12.58 -11.81
N GLY A 125 2.81 12.81 -13.13
CA GLY A 125 1.67 12.65 -14.04
C GLY A 125 1.13 11.21 -14.04
N ILE A 126 2.01 10.20 -14.06
CA ILE A 126 1.61 8.79 -13.90
C ILE A 126 0.91 8.60 -12.55
N GLY A 127 1.47 9.15 -11.47
CA GLY A 127 0.86 9.14 -10.14
C GLY A 127 -0.56 9.71 -10.13
N VAL A 128 -0.75 10.87 -10.77
CA VAL A 128 -2.06 11.54 -10.91
C VAL A 128 -3.05 10.63 -11.64
N VAL A 129 -2.67 10.06 -12.79
CA VAL A 129 -3.56 9.15 -13.55
C VAL A 129 -3.98 7.96 -12.68
N VAL A 130 -3.02 7.31 -12.02
CA VAL A 130 -3.30 6.19 -11.11
C VAL A 130 -4.23 6.62 -9.97
N GLY A 131 -4.00 7.80 -9.40
CA GLY A 131 -4.83 8.34 -8.33
C GLY A 131 -6.27 8.60 -8.79
N LEU A 132 -6.48 9.15 -9.99
CA LEU A 132 -7.81 9.39 -10.55
C LEU A 132 -8.57 8.08 -10.81
N VAL A 133 -7.88 7.05 -11.33
CA VAL A 133 -8.48 5.72 -11.55
C VAL A 133 -8.87 5.06 -10.22
N GLN A 134 -8.09 5.26 -9.15
CA GLN A 134 -8.38 4.70 -7.83
C GLN A 134 -9.47 5.48 -7.06
N ARG A 135 -9.62 6.78 -7.35
CA ARG A 135 -10.53 7.70 -6.64
C ARG A 135 -11.96 7.16 -6.47
N PRO A 136 -12.69 6.69 -7.51
CA PRO A 136 -14.07 6.25 -7.33
C PRO A 136 -14.19 5.06 -6.37
N LYS A 137 -13.27 4.09 -6.45
CA LYS A 137 -13.25 2.93 -5.55
C LYS A 137 -13.00 3.34 -4.10
N ARG A 138 -12.07 4.27 -3.87
CA ARG A 138 -11.79 4.78 -2.52
C ARG A 138 -12.95 5.59 -1.95
N LEU A 139 -13.54 6.48 -2.73
CA LEU A 139 -14.68 7.27 -2.29
C LEU A 139 -15.89 6.37 -1.96
N LYS A 140 -16.13 5.32 -2.75
CA LYS A 140 -17.16 4.31 -2.43
C LYS A 140 -16.86 3.62 -1.10
N ALA A 141 -15.64 3.14 -0.90
CA ALA A 141 -15.25 2.48 0.35
C ALA A 141 -15.39 3.40 1.58
N ILE A 142 -15.01 4.68 1.44
CA ILE A 142 -15.18 5.70 2.48
C ILE A 142 -16.67 5.90 2.78
N ALA A 143 -17.51 6.03 1.75
CA ALA A 143 -18.95 6.22 1.93
C ALA A 143 -19.61 5.01 2.62
N VAL A 144 -19.24 3.78 2.24
CA VAL A 144 -19.69 2.55 2.89
C VAL A 144 -19.24 2.50 4.35
N GLY A 145 -17.98 2.86 4.63
CA GLY A 145 -17.45 2.94 6.00
C GLY A 145 -18.28 3.87 6.89
N LYS A 146 -18.57 5.09 6.42
CA LYS A 146 -19.40 6.05 7.17
C LYS A 146 -20.83 5.58 7.41
N LEU A 147 -21.42 4.88 6.44
CA LEU A 147 -22.76 4.31 6.60
C LEU A 147 -22.75 3.17 7.63
N ASN A 148 -21.71 2.34 7.64
CA ASN A 148 -21.57 1.25 8.60
C ASN A 148 -21.30 1.77 10.01
N GLU A 149 -20.44 2.78 10.17
CA GLU A 149 -20.19 3.45 11.45
C GLU A 149 -21.50 4.02 12.01
N ARG A 150 -22.26 4.74 11.19
CA ARG A 150 -23.59 5.24 11.58
C ARG A 150 -24.55 4.11 11.94
N PHE A 151 -24.58 3.01 11.18
CA PHE A 151 -25.42 1.86 11.49
C PHE A 151 -25.10 1.29 12.88
N LEU A 152 -23.82 1.14 13.21
CA LEU A 152 -23.38 0.65 14.51
C LEU A 152 -23.79 1.60 15.63
N GLU A 153 -23.58 2.90 15.45
CA GLU A 153 -24.00 3.94 16.40
C GLU A 153 -25.52 3.93 16.62
N GLU A 154 -26.32 3.89 15.56
CA GLU A 154 -27.79 3.87 15.61
C GLU A 154 -28.34 2.60 16.26
N ASN A 155 -27.63 1.47 16.12
CA ASN A 155 -27.98 0.19 16.76
C ASN A 155 -27.32 0.00 18.14
N GLY A 156 -26.75 1.06 18.73
CA GLY A 156 -26.24 1.05 20.09
C GLY A 156 -24.99 0.19 20.31
N PHE A 157 -24.26 -0.14 19.24
CA PHE A 157 -23.03 -0.93 19.34
C PHE A 157 -21.93 -0.13 20.04
N ARG A 158 -21.19 -0.81 20.92
CA ARG A 158 -19.98 -0.25 21.54
C ARG A 158 -18.80 -1.16 21.25
N GLU A 159 -17.83 -0.65 20.51
CA GLU A 159 -16.59 -1.37 20.24
C GLU A 159 -15.70 -1.42 21.48
N THR A 160 -14.94 -2.50 21.61
CA THR A 160 -13.91 -2.67 22.63
C THR A 160 -12.59 -3.07 22.00
N ASP A 161 -11.48 -2.55 22.52
CA ASP A 161 -10.11 -2.90 22.08
C ASP A 161 -9.64 -4.31 22.53
N GLY A 162 -10.59 -5.19 22.89
CA GLY A 162 -10.32 -6.52 23.42
C GLY A 162 -10.40 -7.62 22.36
N ASP A 163 -9.57 -8.65 22.48
CA ASP A 163 -9.58 -9.81 21.58
C ASP A 163 -10.72 -10.80 21.88
N ASP A 164 -11.17 -10.87 23.14
CA ASP A 164 -12.21 -11.82 23.59
C ASP A 164 -13.62 -11.24 23.55
N ILE A 165 -13.76 -9.95 23.87
CA ILE A 165 -14.97 -9.17 23.69
C ILE A 165 -14.59 -8.05 22.75
N THR A 166 -15.22 -8.02 21.59
CA THR A 166 -14.95 -7.05 20.53
C THR A 166 -16.00 -5.95 20.48
N HIS A 167 -17.24 -6.28 20.85
CA HIS A 167 -18.38 -5.38 20.77
C HIS A 167 -19.37 -5.68 21.90
N TYR A 168 -20.15 -4.68 22.30
CA TYR A 168 -21.41 -4.83 23.01
C TYR A 168 -22.54 -4.41 22.08
N ASP A 169 -23.68 -5.11 22.13
CA ASP A 169 -24.91 -4.66 21.48
C ASP A 169 -25.69 -3.68 22.37
N ASP A 170 -26.79 -3.12 21.85
CA ASP A 170 -27.69 -2.20 22.57
C ASP A 170 -28.25 -2.79 23.87
N SER A 171 -28.41 -4.13 23.94
CA SER A 171 -28.85 -4.82 25.14
C SER A 171 -27.76 -5.00 26.20
N GLY A 172 -26.53 -4.55 25.91
CA GLY A 172 -25.35 -4.74 26.74
C GLY A 172 -24.76 -6.15 26.66
N GLN A 173 -25.18 -6.97 25.71
CA GLN A 173 -24.65 -8.33 25.54
C GLN A 173 -23.29 -8.28 24.85
N ALA A 174 -22.30 -8.91 25.49
CA ALA A 174 -20.95 -9.01 24.96
C ALA A 174 -20.91 -9.93 23.72
N LEU A 175 -20.27 -9.44 22.67
CA LEU A 175 -20.12 -10.09 21.37
C LEU A 175 -18.64 -10.21 21.01
N ARG A 176 -18.28 -11.39 20.50
CA ARG A 176 -16.97 -11.67 19.90
C ARG A 176 -17.13 -11.85 18.41
N PHE A 177 -16.44 -11.04 17.62
CA PHE A 177 -16.34 -11.23 16.19
C PHE A 177 -15.69 -12.58 15.88
N LEU A 178 -16.31 -13.37 15.01
CA LEU A 178 -15.79 -14.67 14.58
C LEU A 178 -15.26 -14.62 13.16
N GLU A 179 -16.12 -14.21 12.22
CA GLU A 179 -15.85 -14.34 10.79
C GLU A 179 -16.68 -13.34 9.98
N ALA A 180 -16.11 -12.93 8.84
CA ALA A 180 -16.78 -12.11 7.84
C ALA A 180 -17.01 -12.94 6.57
N HIS A 181 -18.27 -13.01 6.14
CA HIS A 181 -18.68 -13.56 4.85
C HIS A 181 -19.07 -12.43 3.90
N GLN A 182 -19.23 -12.74 2.60
CA GLN A 182 -19.62 -11.73 1.60
C GLN A 182 -20.92 -10.98 1.95
N ASN A 183 -21.88 -11.67 2.60
CA ASN A 183 -23.23 -11.14 2.83
C ASN A 183 -23.57 -10.99 4.32
N ARG A 184 -22.64 -11.29 5.25
CA ARG A 184 -22.89 -11.16 6.69
C ARG A 184 -21.62 -11.18 7.53
N LEU A 185 -21.68 -10.53 8.68
CA LEU A 185 -20.71 -10.66 9.77
C LEU A 185 -21.30 -11.56 10.85
N VAL A 186 -20.47 -12.44 11.41
CA VAL A 186 -20.88 -13.42 12.42
C VAL A 186 -20.21 -13.12 13.75
N PHE A 187 -21.03 -13.02 14.78
CA PHE A 187 -20.60 -12.80 16.16
C PHE A 187 -21.05 -13.97 17.04
N MET A 188 -20.21 -14.31 18.01
CA MET A 188 -20.57 -15.21 19.10
C MET A 188 -21.00 -14.38 20.31
N ALA A 189 -22.09 -14.78 20.96
CA ALA A 189 -22.51 -14.18 22.22
C ALA A 189 -21.66 -14.74 23.38
N VAL A 190 -20.83 -13.89 23.98
CA VAL A 190 -19.97 -14.29 25.10
C VAL A 190 -20.84 -14.64 26.32
N GLY A 191 -20.55 -15.76 26.96
CA GLY A 191 -21.34 -16.29 28.08
C GLY A 191 -22.61 -17.05 27.68
N ARG A 192 -23.01 -17.08 26.40
CA ARG A 192 -24.16 -17.85 25.91
C ARG A 192 -23.75 -18.94 24.94
N ARG A 193 -23.76 -20.19 25.40
CA ARG A 193 -23.29 -21.35 24.62
C ARG A 193 -24.14 -21.54 23.35
N GLY A 194 -23.47 -21.57 22.20
CA GLY A 194 -24.09 -21.86 20.90
C GLY A 194 -24.94 -20.73 20.32
N LYS A 195 -25.01 -19.58 20.98
CA LYS A 195 -25.80 -18.42 20.54
C LYS A 195 -24.95 -17.48 19.69
N ARG A 196 -25.53 -16.99 18.60
CA ARG A 196 -24.83 -16.14 17.62
C ARG A 196 -25.67 -14.92 17.27
N ALA A 197 -24.98 -13.86 16.89
CA ALA A 197 -25.60 -12.69 16.30
C ALA A 197 -25.01 -12.44 14.91
N PHE A 198 -25.82 -11.85 14.04
CA PHE A 198 -25.47 -11.62 12.65
C PHE A 198 -25.76 -10.16 12.28
N ILE A 199 -24.86 -9.57 11.52
CA ILE A 199 -25.11 -8.33 10.79
C ILE A 199 -25.12 -8.69 9.31
N ASP A 200 -26.24 -8.48 8.63
CA ASP A 200 -26.33 -8.75 7.19
C ASP A 200 -25.71 -7.59 6.40
N LEU A 201 -25.04 -7.94 5.30
CA LEU A 201 -24.37 -7.01 4.40
C LEU A 201 -25.06 -7.01 3.03
N ASP A 202 -25.16 -5.84 2.40
CA ASP A 202 -25.57 -5.71 1.00
C ASP A 202 -24.42 -6.05 0.02
N GLN A 203 -24.70 -5.95 -1.29
CA GLN A 203 -23.71 -6.22 -2.34
C GLN A 203 -22.53 -5.22 -2.36
N ASP A 204 -22.70 -4.06 -1.73
CA ASP A 204 -21.68 -3.03 -1.59
C ASP A 204 -20.89 -3.15 -0.28
N GLY A 205 -21.24 -4.09 0.60
CA GLY A 205 -20.64 -4.29 1.92
C GLY A 205 -21.22 -3.37 3.01
N ARG A 206 -22.40 -2.79 2.80
CA ARG A 206 -23.11 -1.96 3.79
C ARG A 206 -23.88 -2.84 4.76
N MET A 207 -23.82 -2.48 6.04
CA MET A 207 -24.63 -3.11 7.08
C MET A 207 -26.09 -2.69 6.93
N VAL A 208 -26.99 -3.66 6.79
CA VAL A 208 -28.43 -3.39 6.54
C VAL A 208 -29.34 -3.83 7.66
N SER A 209 -29.00 -4.89 8.39
CA SER A 209 -29.81 -5.40 9.48
C SER A 209 -29.00 -6.15 10.51
N TYR A 210 -29.43 -6.04 11.76
CA TYR A 210 -28.89 -6.80 12.89
C TYR A 210 -29.91 -7.83 13.38
N SER A 211 -29.50 -9.09 13.51
CA SER A 211 -30.41 -10.18 13.86
C SER A 211 -30.72 -10.28 15.36
N GLY A 212 -29.92 -9.62 16.21
CA GLY A 212 -29.85 -9.94 17.64
C GLY A 212 -29.20 -11.30 17.91
N VAL A 213 -28.98 -11.60 19.19
CA VAL A 213 -28.51 -12.92 19.63
C VAL A 213 -29.65 -13.94 19.55
N LYS A 214 -29.47 -14.97 18.70
CA LYS A 214 -30.41 -16.08 18.53
C LYS A 214 -29.79 -17.43 18.88
#